data_AF-A0A562SZ65-F1
#
_entry.id   AF-A0A562SZ65-F1
#
_cell.length_a   1.000
_cell.length_b   1.000
_cell.length_c   1.000
_cell.angle_alpha   90.00
_cell.angle_beta   90.00
_cell.angle_gamma   90.00
#
_symmetry.space_group_name_H-M   'P 1'
#
loop_
_entity.id
_entity.type
_entity.pdbx_description
1 polymer ?
#
loop_
_entity_poly.entity_id
_entity_poly.type
_entity_poly.pdbx_seq_one_letter_code
_entity_poly.pdbx_strand_id
1 'polypeptide(L)'
;MKRKRKNYVGFQVVKRSPNGRPVHTYNSINEARIAENIRYYRLLAAIDNRKIINGHLFTFKSKSRPERQKPKKREDWEGEDGLFNIKGWAALAIPV
;
A
#
# COMPACT_ATOMS: atom_id res chain seq x y z
N MET A 1 22.13 -7.35 9.90
CA MET A 1 21.19 -6.38 9.28
C MET A 1 19.83 -6.46 9.97
N LYS A 2 19.36 -5.36 10.59
CA LYS A 2 18.01 -5.30 11.19
C LYS A 2 16.99 -5.14 10.05
N ARG A 3 16.10 -6.12 9.84
CA ARG A 3 14.97 -6.01 8.90
C ARG A 3 14.11 -4.81 9.32
N LYS A 4 14.09 -3.73 8.53
CA LYS A 4 13.14 -2.63 8.72
C LYS A 4 11.74 -3.22 8.60
N ARG A 5 10.99 -3.28 9.70
CA ARG A 5 9.57 -3.67 9.66
C ARG A 5 8.87 -2.72 8.69
N LYS A 6 8.13 -3.28 7.73
CA LYS A 6 7.25 -2.49 6.86
C LYS A 6 6.27 -1.78 7.77
N ASN A 7 6.42 -0.46 7.95
CA ASN A 7 5.47 0.35 8.69
C ASN A 7 4.20 0.42 7.85
N TYR A 8 3.29 -0.53 8.05
CA TYR A 8 1.93 -0.44 7.55
C TYR A 8 1.28 0.76 8.25
N VAL A 9 1.24 1.90 7.58
CA VAL A 9 0.41 3.02 8.00
C VAL A 9 -1.02 2.61 7.69
N GLY A 10 -1.86 2.48 8.71
CA GLY A 10 -3.23 1.97 8.59
C GLY A 10 -4.04 2.65 7.47
N PHE A 11 -5.08 1.97 7.01
CA PHE A 11 -5.98 2.50 5.99
C PHE A 11 -6.70 3.74 6.53
N GLN A 12 -6.50 4.89 5.88
CA GLN A 12 -7.28 6.09 6.17
C GLN A 12 -8.71 5.87 5.70
N VAL A 13 -9.68 6.37 6.46
CA VAL A 13 -11.09 6.34 6.08
C VAL A 13 -11.51 7.73 5.65
N VAL A 14 -12.02 7.87 4.44
CA VAL A 14 -12.50 9.13 3.89
C VAL A 14 -14.02 9.13 3.94
N LYS A 15 -14.60 10.08 4.68
CA LYS A 15 -16.02 10.45 4.66
C LYS A 15 -16.27 11.36 3.47
N ARG A 16 -17.23 11.00 2.65
CA ARG A 16 -17.64 11.71 1.44
C ARG A 16 -19.12 12.06 1.51
N SER A 17 -19.47 13.20 0.91
CA SER A 17 -20.85 13.55 0.59
C SER A 17 -21.46 12.47 -0.33
N PRO A 18 -22.81 12.33 -0.39
CA PRO A 18 -23.48 11.48 -1.38
C PRO A 18 -23.03 11.75 -2.82
N ASN A 19 -22.63 12.98 -3.11
CA ASN A 19 -22.12 13.42 -4.41
C ASN A 19 -20.64 13.07 -4.64
N GLY A 20 -20.02 12.29 -3.74
CA GLY A 20 -18.65 11.79 -3.86
C GLY A 20 -17.54 12.76 -3.43
N ARG A 21 -17.88 14.01 -3.09
CA ARG A 21 -16.92 15.04 -2.61
C ARG A 21 -16.39 14.68 -1.21
N PRO A 22 -15.07 14.76 -0.96
CA PRO A 22 -14.51 14.48 0.35
C PRO A 22 -14.95 15.55 1.36
N VAL A 23 -15.43 15.10 2.51
CA VAL A 23 -15.86 15.96 3.63
C VAL A 23 -14.82 15.90 4.74
N HIS A 24 -14.37 14.70 5.09
CA HIS A 24 -13.42 14.49 6.18
C HIS A 24 -12.58 13.23 5.95
N THR A 25 -11.36 13.18 6.53
CA THR A 25 -10.49 12.00 6.46
C THR A 25 -10.00 11.63 7.84
N TYR A 26 -10.32 10.41 8.27
CA TYR A 26 -9.82 9.81 9.50
C TYR A 26 -8.54 9.03 9.23
N ASN A 27 -7.65 8.99 10.22
CA ASN A 27 -6.39 8.26 10.15
C ASN A 27 -6.58 6.75 10.28
N SER A 28 -7.67 6.30 10.90
CA SER A 28 -8.00 4.90 11.03
C SER A 28 -9.51 4.65 11.03
N ILE A 29 -9.90 3.39 10.83
CA ILE A 29 -11.28 2.96 10.98
C ILE A 29 -11.82 3.09 12.41
N ASN A 30 -10.96 2.92 13.42
CA ASN A 30 -11.38 3.06 14.82
C ASN A 30 -11.67 4.52 15.17
N GLU A 31 -10.90 5.46 14.62
CA GLU A 31 -11.16 6.88 14.78
C GLU A 31 -12.49 7.27 14.12
N ALA A 32 -12.72 6.81 12.88
CA ALA A 32 -14.00 7.00 12.18
C ALA A 32 -15.19 6.42 12.96
N ARG A 33 -15.00 5.22 13.54
CA ARG A 33 -16.00 4.54 14.38
C ARG A 33 -16.42 5.40 15.59
N ILE A 34 -15.43 5.94 16.30
CA ILE A 34 -15.65 6.75 17.52
C ILE A 34 -16.28 8.10 17.14
N ALA A 35 -15.74 8.78 16.13
CA ALA A 35 -16.20 10.10 15.71
C ALA A 35 -17.65 10.08 15.17
N GLU A 36 -18.03 9.04 14.41
CA GLU A 36 -19.37 8.92 13.83
C GLU A 36 -20.35 8.13 14.72
N ASN A 37 -19.90 7.60 15.86
CA ASN A 37 -20.66 6.72 16.74
C ASN A 37 -21.32 5.53 16.00
N ILE A 38 -20.57 4.88 15.11
CA ILE A 38 -21.03 3.74 14.31
C ILE A 38 -20.39 2.45 14.86
N ARG A 39 -21.09 1.31 14.80
CA ARG A 39 -20.45 0.01 15.13
C ARG A 39 -19.41 -0.37 14.06
N TYR A 40 -18.29 -0.94 14.48
CA TYR A 40 -17.16 -1.29 13.59
C TYR A 40 -17.60 -2.08 12.35
N TYR A 41 -18.30 -3.21 12.54
CA TYR A 41 -18.76 -4.06 11.44
C TYR A 41 -19.73 -3.35 10.49
N ARG A 42 -20.54 -2.43 11.02
CA ARG A 42 -21.48 -1.65 10.21
C ARG A 42 -20.74 -0.65 9.31
N LEU A 43 -19.69 -0.02 9.83
CA LEU A 43 -18.83 0.88 9.07
C LEU A 43 -18.05 0.12 7.98
N LEU A 44 -17.46 -1.04 8.32
CA LEU A 44 -16.80 -1.92 7.34
C LEU A 44 -17.75 -2.32 6.22
N ALA A 45 -18.92 -2.88 6.57
CA ALA A 45 -19.91 -3.29 5.58
C ALA A 45 -20.39 -2.11 4.71
N ALA A 46 -20.42 -0.89 5.25
CA ALA A 46 -20.75 0.29 4.47
C ALA A 46 -19.67 0.60 3.42
N ILE A 47 -18.40 0.50 3.82
CA ILE A 47 -17.26 0.77 2.94
C ILE A 47 -17.22 -0.28 1.83
N ASP A 48 -17.34 -1.56 2.18
CA ASP A 48 -17.26 -2.67 1.23
C ASP A 48 -18.42 -2.63 0.22
N ASN A 49 -19.64 -2.39 0.71
CA ASN A 49 -20.84 -2.33 -0.13
C ASN A 49 -21.12 -0.93 -0.70
N ARG A 50 -20.26 0.06 -0.46
CA ARG A 50 -20.45 1.47 -0.84
C ARG A 50 -21.82 2.02 -0.43
N LYS A 51 -22.31 1.63 0.76
CA LYS A 51 -23.59 2.08 1.30
C LYS A 51 -23.45 3.42 2.02
N ILE A 52 -24.50 4.23 1.91
CA ILE A 52 -24.60 5.51 2.61
C ILE A 52 -25.03 5.26 4.07
N ILE A 53 -24.29 5.82 5.02
CA ILE A 53 -24.63 5.80 6.45
C ILE A 53 -24.53 7.22 6.98
N ASN A 54 -25.50 7.65 7.79
CA ASN A 54 -25.59 9.02 8.31
C ASN A 54 -25.48 10.08 7.20
N GLY A 55 -26.04 9.81 6.02
CA GLY A 55 -25.99 10.72 4.87
C GLY A 55 -24.62 10.82 4.17
N HIS A 56 -23.66 9.96 4.50
CA HIS A 56 -22.31 10.01 3.94
C HIS A 56 -21.86 8.66 3.40
N LEU A 57 -20.98 8.69 2.40
CA LEU A 57 -20.27 7.53 1.87
C LEU A 57 -18.90 7.42 2.54
N PHE A 58 -18.50 6.23 2.94
CA PHE A 58 -17.18 5.98 3.52
C PHE A 58 -16.33 5.15 2.57
N THR A 59 -15.06 5.51 2.41
CA THR A 59 -14.12 4.82 1.50
C THR A 59 -12.75 4.68 2.15
N PHE A 60 -12.04 3.58 1.89
CA PHE A 60 -10.63 3.49 2.27
C PHE A 60 -9.75 4.24 1.29
N LYS A 61 -8.83 5.04 1.82
CA LYS A 61 -7.69 5.57 1.08
C LYS A 61 -6.45 4.87 1.62
N SER A 62 -5.88 3.96 0.83
CA SER A 62 -4.62 3.35 1.21
C SER A 62 -3.52 4.43 1.16
N LYS A 63 -2.70 4.51 2.21
CA LYS A 63 -1.38 5.15 2.12
C LYS A 63 -0.41 4.13 1.53
N SER A 64 -0.65 3.65 0.31
CA SER A 64 0.41 2.97 -0.42
C SER A 64 1.44 4.02 -0.78
N ARG A 65 2.61 3.99 -0.13
CA ARG A 65 3.80 4.49 -0.83
C ARG A 65 4.01 3.45 -1.96
N PRO A 66 3.88 3.78 -3.24
CA PRO A 66 4.47 2.92 -4.26
C PRO A 66 5.96 2.93 -3.95
N GLU A 67 6.43 1.89 -3.29
CA GLU A 67 7.85 1.61 -3.25
C GLU A 67 8.19 1.35 -4.71
N ARG A 68 8.68 2.38 -5.41
CA ARG A 68 9.33 2.23 -6.71
C ARG A 68 10.38 1.16 -6.47
N GLN A 69 10.09 -0.08 -6.85
CA GLN A 69 11.14 -1.06 -7.05
C GLN A 69 12.00 -0.42 -8.13
N LYS A 70 13.12 0.20 -7.73
CA LYS A 70 14.16 0.54 -8.69
C LYS A 70 14.41 -0.76 -9.44
N PRO A 71 14.41 -0.77 -10.79
CA PRO A 71 14.80 -1.97 -11.52
C PRO A 71 16.12 -2.45 -10.91
N LYS A 72 16.16 -3.70 -10.43
CA LYS A 72 17.41 -4.29 -9.93
C LYS A 72 18.42 -4.10 -11.05
N LYS A 73 19.50 -3.37 -10.77
CA LYS A 73 20.64 -3.30 -11.67
C LYS A 73 21.17 -4.72 -11.70
N ARG A 74 20.95 -5.44 -12.81
CA ARG A 74 21.53 -6.79 -13.01
C ARG A 74 23.04 -6.61 -12.91
N GLU A 75 23.67 -7.39 -12.04
CA GLU A 75 25.12 -7.40 -11.99
C GLU A 75 25.64 -8.18 -13.20
N ASP A 76 26.83 -7.86 -13.71
CA ASP A 76 27.33 -8.42 -14.98
C ASP A 76 27.56 -9.95 -14.93
N TRP A 77 27.55 -10.52 -13.72
CA TRP A 77 27.58 -11.98 -13.48
C TRP A 77 26.20 -12.64 -13.44
N GLU A 78 25.09 -11.90 -13.49
CA GLU A 78 23.73 -12.45 -13.57
C GLU A 78 23.35 -12.73 -15.05
N GLY A 79 22.85 -13.95 -15.31
CA GLY A 79 22.32 -14.37 -16.61
C GLY A 79 20.96 -13.76 -16.95
N GLU A 80 20.47 -14.02 -18.16
CA GLU A 80 19.19 -13.46 -18.63
C GLU A 80 17.98 -13.90 -17.77
N ASP A 81 18.08 -15.10 -17.20
CA ASP A 81 17.14 -15.73 -16.28
C ASP A 81 17.28 -15.24 -14.83
N GLY A 82 18.29 -14.42 -14.54
CA GLY A 82 18.58 -13.89 -13.20
C GLY A 82 19.29 -14.90 -12.28
N LEU A 83 19.82 -16.00 -12.83
CA LEU A 83 20.69 -16.93 -12.11
C LEU A 83 22.16 -16.60 -12.37
N PHE A 84 23.04 -17.15 -11.54
CA PHE A 84 24.48 -16.97 -11.67
C PHE A 84 24.97 -17.50 -13.04
N ASN A 85 25.54 -16.62 -13.86
CA ASN A 85 26.08 -16.95 -15.16
C ASN A 85 27.60 -17.00 -15.10
N ILE A 86 28.15 -18.22 -15.12
CA ILE A 86 29.60 -18.47 -15.13
C ILE A 86 30.30 -17.76 -16.30
N LYS A 87 29.65 -17.63 -17.47
CA LYS A 87 30.22 -16.93 -18.63
C LYS A 87 30.37 -15.43 -18.39
N GLY A 88 29.38 -14.81 -17.76
CA GLY A 88 29.44 -13.39 -17.38
C GLY A 88 30.48 -13.13 -16.29
N TRP A 89 30.58 -14.04 -15.32
CA TRP A 89 31.60 -13.98 -14.27
C TRP A 89 33.03 -14.16 -14.80
N ALA A 90 33.25 -15.11 -15.72
CA ALA A 90 34.56 -15.33 -16.32
C ALA A 90 35.01 -14.16 -17.19
N ALA A 91 34.08 -13.42 -17.82
CA ALA A 91 34.39 -12.22 -18.58
C ALA A 91 34.83 -11.02 -17.70
N LEU A 92 34.52 -11.04 -16.40
CA LEU A 92 34.98 -10.03 -15.43
C LEU A 92 36.38 -10.34 -14.86
N ALA A 93 36.86 -11.57 -15.02
CA ALA A 93 38.23 -11.93 -14.67
C ALA A 93 39.17 -11.41 -15.76
N ILE A 94 39.71 -10.21 -15.52
CA ILE A 94 40.69 -9.52 -16.38
C ILE A 94 41.80 -10.50 -16.83
N PRO A 95 42.16 -10.54 -18.12
CA PRO A 95 43.27 -11.36 -18.59
C PRO A 95 44.59 -10.80 -18.02
N VAL A 96 45.45 -11.70 -17.53
CA VAL A 96 46.85 -11.38 -17.19
C VAL A 96 47.61 -10.95 -18.45
#